data_AF-A0A359H2X8-F1
#
_entry.id   AF-A0A359H2X8-F1
#
_cell.length_a   1.000
_cell.length_b   1.000
_cell.length_c   1.000
_cell.angle_alpha   90.00
_cell.angle_beta   90.00
_cell.angle_gamma   90.00
#
_symmetry.space_group_name_H-M   'P 1'
#
loop_
_entity.id
_entity.type
_entity.pdbx_description
1 polymer ?
#
loop_
_entity_poly.entity_id
_entity_poly.type
_entity_poly.pdbx_seq_one_letter_code
_entity_poly.pdbx_strand_id
1 'polypeptide(L)'
;MMMKKLFTIVSVISLFLLASCEKHVITYGATDMDVTTKAQIRLVYDLPIVSASAENITLLKYNDQITSQISTALGGIYPNSTAKYHALPIGATKVETFKGSAKDVSVYSNTFNLAAGKWSAFIYSKTEAPLLIQDPEEYETGHPWIDTVTYIRFVNLFHKADGTPYGKVYLKGRRPATQPNVSTYDYIDIAACNYKEASAYVPYILWRNGIKVWSGTESGMVFALFNEAGEQLTSFATSGATVKTPLVHTGFSMVKGVNYIFHLNGKEGTNYATQSIRLSTIAVN
;
A
#
# COMPACT_ATOMS: atom_id res chain seq x y z
N MET A 1 -67.00 9.79 -15.26
CA MET A 1 -66.33 8.64 -15.92
C MET A 1 -64.80 8.74 -15.94
N MET A 2 -64.21 9.94 -15.82
CA MET A 2 -62.75 10.18 -15.90
C MET A 2 -61.97 9.81 -14.62
N MET A 3 -62.54 10.05 -13.42
CA MET A 3 -61.91 9.68 -12.13
C MET A 3 -61.63 8.18 -12.00
N LYS A 4 -62.54 7.31 -12.45
CA LYS A 4 -62.37 5.85 -12.35
C LYS A 4 -61.15 5.34 -13.14
N LYS A 5 -60.83 5.97 -14.29
CA LYS A 5 -59.64 5.62 -15.09
C LYS A 5 -58.34 6.09 -14.44
N LEU A 6 -58.36 7.24 -13.75
CA LEU A 6 -57.19 7.78 -13.04
C LEU A 6 -56.79 6.90 -11.85
N PHE A 7 -57.77 6.43 -11.06
CA PHE A 7 -57.51 5.54 -9.92
C PHE A 7 -56.96 4.17 -10.35
N THR A 8 -57.38 3.64 -11.49
CA THR A 8 -56.82 2.39 -12.02
C THR A 8 -55.37 2.56 -12.46
N ILE A 9 -55.02 3.68 -13.11
CA ILE A 9 -53.65 3.96 -13.56
C ILE A 9 -52.70 4.17 -12.38
N VAL A 10 -53.13 4.91 -11.34
CA VAL A 10 -52.33 5.12 -10.13
C VAL A 10 -52.09 3.78 -9.41
N SER A 11 -53.10 2.92 -9.29
CA SER A 11 -52.96 1.61 -8.66
C SER A 11 -51.99 0.68 -9.39
N VAL A 12 -52.00 0.72 -10.74
CA VAL A 12 -51.06 -0.05 -11.57
C VAL A 12 -49.63 0.47 -11.41
N ILE A 13 -49.41 1.79 -11.40
CA ILE A 13 -48.09 2.40 -11.18
C ILE A 13 -47.55 2.09 -9.77
N SER A 14 -48.42 2.09 -8.75
CA SER A 14 -48.04 1.71 -7.38
C SER A 14 -47.59 0.25 -7.27
N LEU A 15 -48.15 -0.68 -8.06
CA LEU A 15 -47.67 -2.06 -8.12
C LEU A 15 -46.25 -2.17 -8.71
N PHE A 16 -45.93 -1.39 -9.75
CA PHE A 16 -44.60 -1.39 -10.35
C PHE A 16 -43.52 -0.78 -9.44
N LEU A 17 -43.89 0.20 -8.59
CA LEU A 17 -42.98 0.79 -7.62
C LEU A 17 -42.59 -0.18 -6.48
N LEU A 18 -43.45 -1.15 -6.14
CA LEU A 18 -43.17 -2.19 -5.14
C LEU A 18 -42.32 -3.34 -5.71
N ALA A 19 -42.45 -3.64 -7.00
CA ALA A 19 -41.66 -4.69 -7.67
C ALA A 19 -40.23 -4.22 -8.08
N SER A 20 -39.97 -2.91 -8.10
CA SER A 20 -38.66 -2.36 -8.51
C SER A 20 -37.56 -2.47 -7.44
N CYS A 21 -37.84 -3.05 -6.27
CA CYS A 21 -36.87 -3.21 -5.18
C CYS A 21 -36.26 -4.62 -5.09
N GLU A 22 -36.46 -5.48 -6.10
CA GLU A 22 -35.65 -6.69 -6.20
C GLU A 22 -34.22 -6.27 -6.58
N LYS A 23 -33.35 -6.19 -5.57
CA LYS A 23 -31.91 -6.09 -5.78
C LYS A 23 -31.53 -7.19 -6.76
N HIS A 24 -31.13 -6.81 -7.97
CA HIS A 24 -30.53 -7.74 -8.90
C HIS A 24 -29.24 -8.22 -8.25
N VAL A 25 -29.30 -9.37 -7.57
CA VAL A 25 -28.12 -9.98 -6.95
C VAL A 25 -27.28 -10.51 -8.11
N ILE A 26 -26.24 -9.75 -8.47
CA ILE A 26 -25.21 -10.23 -9.37
C ILE A 26 -24.47 -11.33 -8.60
N THR A 27 -24.84 -12.59 -8.85
CA THR A 27 -24.13 -13.74 -8.31
C THR A 27 -22.87 -13.94 -9.15
N TYR A 28 -21.72 -13.62 -8.58
CA TYR A 28 -20.44 -13.97 -9.17
C TYR A 28 -20.21 -15.47 -8.93
N GLY A 29 -19.81 -16.20 -9.97
CA GLY A 29 -19.42 -17.62 -9.87
C GLY A 29 -18.10 -17.78 -9.13
N ALA A 30 -18.10 -17.56 -7.82
CA ALA A 30 -16.95 -17.72 -6.95
C ALA A 30 -17.33 -18.67 -5.80
N THR A 31 -16.39 -19.51 -5.39
CA THR A 31 -16.50 -20.28 -4.15
C THR A 31 -15.90 -19.44 -3.04
N ASP A 32 -16.65 -19.24 -1.97
CA ASP A 32 -16.14 -18.56 -0.79
C ASP A 32 -14.91 -19.30 -0.24
N MET A 33 -13.92 -18.52 0.19
CA MET A 33 -12.77 -19.08 0.89
C MET A 33 -13.21 -19.51 2.28
N ASP A 34 -12.86 -20.72 2.69
CA ASP A 34 -13.02 -21.15 4.07
C ASP A 34 -12.05 -20.39 5.00
N VAL A 35 -12.55 -19.33 5.61
CA VAL A 35 -11.81 -18.46 6.55
C VAL A 35 -11.44 -19.15 7.86
N THR A 36 -11.97 -20.35 8.13
CA THR A 36 -11.64 -21.13 9.34
C THR A 36 -10.38 -21.98 9.16
N THR A 37 -10.02 -22.29 7.91
CA THR A 37 -8.85 -23.11 7.57
C THR A 37 -7.80 -22.34 6.78
N LYS A 38 -8.16 -21.19 6.17
CA LYS A 38 -7.28 -20.41 5.32
C LYS A 38 -7.21 -18.94 5.74
N ALA A 39 -6.02 -18.36 5.57
CA ALA A 39 -5.75 -16.94 5.65
C ALA A 39 -5.46 -16.37 4.25
N GLN A 40 -5.64 -15.06 4.12
CA GLN A 40 -5.31 -14.31 2.90
C GLN A 40 -4.01 -13.54 3.12
N ILE A 41 -3.06 -13.69 2.19
CA ILE A 41 -1.75 -13.05 2.29
C ILE A 41 -1.34 -12.38 0.99
N ARG A 42 -0.88 -11.13 1.10
CA ARG A 42 -0.13 -10.43 0.07
C ARG A 42 1.31 -10.33 0.52
N LEU A 43 2.24 -10.78 -0.31
CA LEU A 43 3.66 -10.66 -0.04
C LEU A 43 4.17 -9.34 -0.63
N VAL A 44 4.88 -8.57 0.17
CA VAL A 44 5.53 -7.31 -0.24
C VAL A 44 7.02 -7.51 -0.12
N TYR A 45 7.70 -7.58 -1.25
CA TYR A 45 9.14 -7.75 -1.29
C TYR A 45 9.83 -6.41 -1.14
N ASP A 46 10.19 -6.10 0.10
CA ASP A 46 10.72 -4.81 0.51
C ASP A 46 12.08 -4.97 1.16
N LEU A 47 13.04 -5.62 0.49
CA LEU A 47 14.40 -5.74 1.02
C LEU A 47 15.16 -4.43 0.90
N PRO A 48 16.04 -4.06 1.86
CA PRO A 48 16.95 -2.90 1.78
C PRO A 48 18.04 -3.15 0.74
N ILE A 49 17.74 -2.87 -0.53
CA ILE A 49 18.68 -2.82 -1.64
C ILE A 49 19.44 -1.49 -1.52
N VAL A 50 20.57 -1.48 -0.82
CA VAL A 50 21.70 -0.58 -1.18
C VAL A 50 22.00 -0.77 -2.66
N SER A 51 22.57 0.23 -3.35
CA SER A 51 22.76 0.32 -4.82
C SER A 51 23.37 -0.93 -5.49
N ALA A 52 22.62 -2.01 -5.50
CA ALA A 52 22.91 -3.31 -6.05
C ALA A 52 21.74 -3.67 -6.95
N SER A 53 22.00 -4.55 -7.90
CA SER A 53 21.04 -5.01 -8.90
C SER A 53 19.73 -5.45 -8.24
N ALA A 54 18.60 -5.06 -8.83
CA ALA A 54 17.29 -5.58 -8.44
C ALA A 54 17.33 -7.11 -8.45
N GLU A 55 16.80 -7.73 -7.39
CA GLU A 55 16.86 -9.19 -7.23
C GLU A 55 16.02 -9.94 -8.27
N ASN A 56 15.05 -9.26 -8.92
CA ASN A 56 14.23 -9.78 -10.02
C ASN A 56 13.72 -11.21 -9.76
N ILE A 57 12.85 -11.34 -8.76
CA ILE A 57 12.26 -12.63 -8.39
C ILE A 57 11.52 -13.23 -9.59
N THR A 58 11.82 -14.47 -9.94
CA THR A 58 11.20 -15.22 -11.05
C THR A 58 10.31 -16.35 -10.59
N LEU A 59 10.40 -16.76 -9.32
CA LEU A 59 9.64 -17.87 -8.74
C LEU A 59 9.30 -17.59 -7.28
N LEU A 60 8.04 -17.84 -6.92
CA LEU A 60 7.51 -17.79 -5.55
C LEU A 60 6.92 -19.17 -5.20
N LYS A 61 7.35 -19.71 -4.06
CA LYS A 61 6.77 -20.91 -3.45
C LYS A 61 6.21 -20.61 -2.06
N TYR A 62 5.11 -21.28 -1.75
CA TYR A 62 4.64 -21.46 -0.38
C TYR A 62 4.58 -22.94 -0.05
N ASN A 63 5.10 -23.35 1.09
CA ASN A 63 5.09 -24.76 1.54
C ASN A 63 5.59 -25.73 0.46
N ASP A 64 6.71 -25.37 -0.17
CA ASP A 64 7.34 -26.10 -1.28
C ASP A 64 6.51 -26.20 -2.58
N GLN A 65 5.31 -25.61 -2.61
CA GLN A 65 4.42 -25.54 -3.78
C GLN A 65 4.66 -24.27 -4.60
N ILE A 66 4.79 -24.43 -5.92
CA ILE A 66 4.92 -23.31 -6.85
C ILE A 66 3.61 -22.52 -6.86
N THR A 67 3.68 -21.25 -6.46
CA THR A 67 2.52 -20.34 -6.43
C THR A 67 2.55 -19.37 -7.60
N SER A 68 3.74 -18.89 -7.98
CA SER A 68 3.89 -17.98 -9.12
C SER A 68 5.25 -18.17 -9.79
N GLN A 69 5.30 -18.10 -11.12
CA GLN A 69 6.54 -18.19 -11.90
C GLN A 69 6.46 -17.39 -13.19
N ILE A 70 7.57 -16.77 -13.59
CA ILE A 70 7.71 -16.05 -14.87
C ILE A 70 9.15 -16.16 -15.39
N SER A 71 9.37 -15.79 -16.65
CA SER A 71 10.70 -15.82 -17.29
C SER A 71 11.58 -14.59 -17.01
N THR A 72 11.00 -13.47 -16.53
CA THR A 72 11.72 -12.19 -16.33
C THR A 72 11.76 -11.75 -14.88
N ALA A 73 10.71 -11.09 -14.37
CA ALA A 73 10.58 -10.67 -12.98
C ALA A 73 9.10 -10.55 -12.60
N LEU A 74 8.71 -11.10 -11.44
CA LEU A 74 7.33 -11.11 -10.95
C LEU A 74 6.85 -9.74 -10.45
N GLY A 75 7.73 -8.74 -10.31
CA GLY A 75 7.46 -7.46 -9.62
C GLY A 75 7.88 -7.51 -8.14
N GLY A 76 7.37 -6.60 -7.31
CA GLY A 76 7.72 -6.51 -5.88
C GLY A 76 6.55 -6.77 -4.91
N ILE A 77 5.35 -7.04 -5.43
CA ILE A 77 4.12 -7.27 -4.64
C ILE A 77 3.41 -8.48 -5.24
N TYR A 78 3.01 -9.44 -4.42
CA TYR A 78 2.41 -10.70 -4.87
C TYR A 78 1.13 -11.04 -4.09
N PRO A 79 0.03 -11.46 -4.77
CA PRO A 79 -0.06 -11.66 -6.21
C PRO A 79 0.06 -10.36 -6.99
N ASN A 80 0.76 -10.41 -8.14
CA ASN A 80 0.85 -9.31 -9.08
C ASN A 80 -0.20 -9.50 -10.18
N SER A 81 -1.47 -9.60 -9.78
CA SER A 81 -2.58 -9.86 -10.68
C SER A 81 -3.84 -9.13 -10.21
N THR A 82 -4.99 -9.44 -10.81
CA THR A 82 -6.29 -8.97 -10.33
C THR A 82 -6.58 -9.42 -8.89
N ALA A 83 -6.09 -10.60 -8.50
CA ALA A 83 -6.15 -11.06 -7.12
C ALA A 83 -5.20 -10.24 -6.24
N LYS A 84 -5.69 -9.73 -5.12
CA LYS A 84 -4.91 -8.93 -4.17
C LYS A 84 -4.20 -9.76 -3.09
N TYR A 85 -4.58 -11.04 -2.93
CA TYR A 85 -4.07 -11.96 -1.92
C TYR A 85 -4.01 -13.40 -2.46
N HIS A 86 -3.06 -14.20 -1.97
CA HIS A 86 -3.09 -15.65 -2.04
C HIS A 86 -3.87 -16.22 -0.84
N ALA A 87 -4.50 -17.37 -1.02
CA ALA A 87 -5.11 -18.12 0.07
C ALA A 87 -4.17 -19.24 0.52
N LEU A 88 -3.74 -19.22 1.78
CA LEU A 88 -2.85 -20.22 2.37
C LEU A 88 -3.47 -20.82 3.64
N PRO A 89 -3.11 -22.05 4.02
CA PRO A 89 -3.56 -22.63 5.29
C PRO A 89 -3.16 -21.77 6.49
N ILE A 90 -4.02 -21.70 7.50
CA ILE A 90 -3.68 -21.12 8.81
C ILE A 90 -2.61 -22.00 9.47
N GLY A 91 -1.66 -21.38 10.16
CA GLY A 91 -0.55 -22.02 10.84
C GLY A 91 0.80 -21.79 10.16
N ALA A 92 1.73 -22.73 10.35
CA ALA A 92 3.09 -22.62 9.84
C ALA A 92 3.10 -22.58 8.30
N THR A 93 3.71 -21.53 7.75
CA THR A 93 3.87 -21.30 6.32
C THR A 93 5.33 -21.01 6.03
N LYS A 94 5.91 -21.78 5.12
CA LYS A 94 7.22 -21.54 4.53
C LYS A 94 7.04 -20.72 3.26
N VAL A 95 7.81 -19.65 3.10
CA VAL A 95 7.88 -18.86 1.86
C VAL A 95 9.28 -18.93 1.29
N GLU A 96 9.37 -19.12 -0.02
CA GLU A 96 10.63 -19.14 -0.74
C GLU A 96 10.52 -18.35 -2.03
N THR A 97 11.57 -17.56 -2.31
CA THR A 97 11.69 -16.84 -3.58
C THR A 97 13.01 -17.17 -4.27
N PHE A 98 12.95 -17.24 -5.59
CA PHE A 98 14.11 -17.53 -6.43
C PHE A 98 14.19 -16.53 -7.58
N LYS A 99 15.38 -16.37 -8.15
CA LYS A 99 15.66 -15.51 -9.29
C LYS A 99 16.36 -16.24 -10.42
N GLY A 100 16.53 -15.54 -11.55
CA GLY A 100 17.21 -16.04 -12.74
C GLY A 100 16.28 -16.81 -13.68
N SER A 101 16.71 -16.99 -14.93
CA SER A 101 15.94 -17.67 -15.99
C SER A 101 15.67 -19.14 -15.65
N ALA A 102 16.66 -19.80 -15.04
CA ALA A 102 16.58 -21.17 -14.55
C ALA A 102 15.79 -21.31 -13.22
N LYS A 103 15.54 -20.20 -12.51
CA LYS A 103 14.73 -20.15 -11.27
C LYS A 103 15.30 -20.98 -10.11
N ASP A 104 16.61 -21.11 -10.08
CA ASP A 104 17.39 -21.97 -9.19
C ASP A 104 18.19 -21.18 -8.14
N VAL A 105 18.34 -19.87 -8.32
CA VAL A 105 19.06 -19.02 -7.36
C VAL A 105 18.11 -18.59 -6.25
N SER A 106 18.24 -19.19 -5.06
CA SER A 106 17.47 -18.80 -3.88
C SER A 106 17.79 -17.37 -3.46
N VAL A 107 16.75 -16.59 -3.15
CA VAL A 107 16.86 -15.19 -2.72
C VAL A 107 16.37 -15.00 -1.29
N TYR A 108 15.29 -15.70 -0.93
CA TYR A 108 14.69 -15.68 0.40
C TYR A 108 14.10 -17.04 0.72
N SER A 109 14.27 -17.48 1.97
CA SER A 109 13.61 -18.67 2.52
C SER A 109 13.40 -18.45 4.01
N ASN A 110 12.15 -18.44 4.45
CA ASN A 110 11.82 -18.31 5.86
C ASN A 110 10.46 -18.96 6.17
N THR A 111 10.19 -19.15 7.46
CA THR A 111 8.92 -19.71 7.96
C THR A 111 8.29 -18.72 8.92
N PHE A 112 6.95 -18.62 8.88
CA PHE A 112 6.17 -17.77 9.75
C PHE A 112 4.80 -18.42 10.02
N ASN A 113 4.10 -17.94 11.04
CA ASN A 113 2.77 -18.44 11.38
C ASN A 113 1.71 -17.46 10.87
N LEU A 114 0.75 -17.96 10.09
CA LEU A 114 -0.42 -17.23 9.66
C LEU A 114 -1.60 -17.49 10.58
N ALA A 115 -2.19 -16.43 11.10
CA ALA A 115 -3.51 -16.48 11.75
C ALA A 115 -4.62 -16.21 10.73
N ALA A 116 -5.87 -16.50 11.09
CA ALA A 116 -7.03 -16.14 10.27
C ALA A 116 -7.06 -14.64 9.94
N GLY A 117 -7.56 -14.30 8.74
CA GLY A 117 -7.72 -12.93 8.27
C GLY A 117 -6.86 -12.58 7.04
N LYS A 118 -6.78 -11.28 6.75
CA LYS A 118 -6.03 -10.69 5.62
C LYS A 118 -4.72 -10.07 6.12
N TRP A 119 -3.64 -10.34 5.42
CA TRP A 119 -2.30 -9.95 5.84
C TRP A 119 -1.47 -9.38 4.69
N SER A 120 -0.77 -8.29 4.97
CA SER A 120 0.38 -7.82 4.19
C SER A 120 1.66 -8.30 4.86
N ALA A 121 2.40 -9.18 4.19
CA ALA A 121 3.65 -9.77 4.67
C ALA A 121 4.85 -9.09 4.01
N PHE A 122 5.55 -8.23 4.76
CA PHE A 122 6.71 -7.49 4.27
C PHE A 122 7.99 -8.29 4.47
N ILE A 123 8.68 -8.66 3.38
CA ILE A 123 10.03 -9.21 3.43
C ILE A 123 11.02 -8.05 3.45
N TYR A 124 11.53 -7.71 4.65
CA TYR A 124 12.44 -6.58 4.86
C TYR A 124 13.86 -6.98 5.23
N SER A 125 14.09 -8.26 5.48
CA SER A 125 15.42 -8.83 5.70
C SER A 125 15.48 -10.21 5.07
N LYS A 126 16.64 -10.60 4.55
CA LYS A 126 16.84 -11.94 3.98
C LYS A 126 16.85 -13.04 5.04
N THR A 127 17.14 -12.67 6.28
CA THR A 127 17.37 -13.62 7.38
C THR A 127 16.22 -13.67 8.38
N GLU A 128 15.30 -12.71 8.32
CA GLU A 128 14.16 -12.64 9.24
C GLU A 128 12.86 -13.06 8.57
N ALA A 129 11.94 -13.55 9.38
CA ALA A 129 10.57 -13.82 8.96
C ALA A 129 9.90 -12.51 8.48
N PRO A 130 8.91 -12.60 7.57
CA PRO A 130 8.21 -11.41 7.10
C PRO A 130 7.52 -10.69 8.25
N LEU A 131 7.48 -9.36 8.20
CA LEU A 131 6.62 -8.58 9.10
C LEU A 131 5.17 -8.73 8.63
N LEU A 132 4.32 -9.31 9.46
CA LEU A 132 2.90 -9.45 9.17
C LEU A 132 2.13 -8.24 9.70
N ILE A 133 1.48 -7.52 8.79
CA ILE A 133 0.54 -6.45 9.13
C ILE A 133 -0.85 -6.90 8.74
N GLN A 134 -1.77 -6.89 9.70
CA GLN A 134 -3.16 -7.26 9.43
C GLN A 134 -3.84 -6.15 8.62
N ASP A 135 -4.41 -6.56 7.49
CA ASP A 135 -5.26 -5.72 6.67
C ASP A 135 -6.69 -5.80 7.22
N PRO A 136 -7.48 -4.71 7.12
CA PRO A 136 -8.86 -4.75 7.57
C PRO A 136 -9.68 -5.69 6.69
N GLU A 137 -10.76 -6.23 7.27
CA GLU A 137 -11.67 -7.10 6.51
C GLU A 137 -12.32 -6.31 5.37
N GLU A 138 -12.71 -5.06 5.66
CA GLU A 138 -13.22 -4.10 4.69
C GLU A 138 -12.39 -2.83 4.76
N TYR A 139 -11.97 -2.32 3.60
CA TYR A 139 -11.25 -1.06 3.51
C TYR A 139 -12.21 0.13 3.62
N GLU A 140 -11.72 1.22 4.19
CA GLU A 140 -12.48 2.47 4.29
C GLU A 140 -12.91 2.92 2.90
N THR A 141 -14.19 3.20 2.71
CA THR A 141 -14.71 3.73 1.45
C THR A 141 -15.36 5.08 1.71
N GLY A 142 -14.95 6.07 0.92
CA GLY A 142 -15.54 7.40 0.97
C GLY A 142 -16.81 7.51 0.15
N HIS A 143 -17.63 8.52 0.42
CA HIS A 143 -18.78 8.87 -0.41
C HIS A 143 -18.30 9.34 -1.80
N PRO A 144 -18.69 8.65 -2.89
CA PRO A 144 -18.08 8.83 -4.22
C PRO A 144 -18.25 10.25 -4.80
N TRP A 145 -19.24 11.00 -4.31
CA TRP A 145 -19.62 12.33 -4.82
C TRP A 145 -19.14 13.51 -3.97
N ILE A 146 -18.62 13.26 -2.77
CA ILE A 146 -18.25 14.32 -1.82
C ILE A 146 -16.76 14.23 -1.45
N ASP A 147 -16.17 13.04 -1.53
CA ASP A 147 -14.89 12.82 -0.89
C ASP A 147 -13.72 13.13 -1.81
N THR A 148 -12.96 14.15 -1.43
CA THR A 148 -11.58 14.36 -1.87
C THR A 148 -10.61 13.63 -0.96
N VAL A 149 -11.03 12.52 -0.36
CA VAL A 149 -10.27 11.83 0.67
C VAL A 149 -9.69 10.55 0.10
N THR A 150 -8.41 10.31 0.36
CA THR A 150 -7.77 9.00 0.25
C THR A 150 -7.40 8.54 1.66
N TYR A 151 -7.16 7.25 1.86
CA TYR A 151 -6.80 6.72 3.17
C TYR A 151 -5.36 6.20 3.13
N ILE A 152 -4.55 6.61 4.11
CA ILE A 152 -3.11 6.31 4.12
C ILE A 152 -2.76 5.56 5.39
N ARG A 153 -2.17 4.37 5.24
CA ARG A 153 -1.43 3.66 6.28
C ARG A 153 0.06 3.82 6.02
N PHE A 154 0.86 3.95 7.08
CA PHE A 154 2.31 4.00 6.99
C PHE A 154 2.95 2.81 7.72
N VAL A 155 3.92 2.15 7.08
CA VAL A 155 4.71 1.04 7.62
C VAL A 155 6.17 1.48 7.65
N ASN A 156 6.82 1.30 8.80
CA ASN A 156 8.21 1.74 8.99
C ASN A 156 9.15 0.55 9.21
N LEU A 157 10.03 0.33 8.23
CA LEU A 157 11.07 -0.69 8.20
C LEU A 157 12.45 -0.04 8.05
N PHE A 158 12.60 1.22 8.45
CA PHE A 158 13.81 2.00 8.22
C PHE A 158 14.91 1.74 9.25
N HIS A 159 16.15 1.72 8.80
CA HIS A 159 17.33 1.50 9.65
C HIS A 159 18.27 2.71 9.64
N LYS A 160 19.06 2.84 10.71
CA LYS A 160 20.21 3.73 10.76
C LYS A 160 21.34 3.18 9.89
N ALA A 161 22.39 3.98 9.71
CA ALA A 161 23.52 3.62 8.84
C ALA A 161 24.24 2.32 9.26
N ASP A 162 24.28 2.05 10.56
CA ASP A 162 24.85 0.84 11.17
C ASP A 162 23.94 -0.40 11.06
N GLY A 163 22.74 -0.25 10.50
CA GLY A 163 21.76 -1.32 10.35
C GLY A 163 20.85 -1.53 11.56
N THR A 164 20.99 -0.73 12.63
CA THR A 164 20.06 -0.77 13.76
C THR A 164 18.72 -0.09 13.41
N PRO A 165 17.62 -0.43 14.09
CA PRO A 165 16.33 0.24 13.90
C PRO A 165 16.44 1.77 13.99
N TYR A 166 15.81 2.48 13.04
CA TYR A 166 15.81 3.95 13.07
C TYR A 166 15.02 4.51 14.26
N GLY A 167 13.94 3.82 14.65
CA GLY A 167 12.97 4.29 15.63
C GLY A 167 11.72 4.84 14.95
N LYS A 168 11.09 5.84 15.55
CA LYS A 168 9.84 6.42 15.04
C LYS A 168 10.08 7.34 13.85
N VAL A 169 9.24 7.18 12.82
CA VAL A 169 9.26 8.02 11.62
C VAL A 169 7.87 8.56 11.36
N TYR A 170 7.81 9.81 10.90
CA TYR A 170 6.60 10.54 10.55
C TYR A 170 6.55 10.75 9.04
N LEU A 171 5.46 10.32 8.43
CA LEU A 171 5.14 10.60 7.03
C LEU A 171 4.33 11.90 6.95
N LYS A 172 4.79 12.84 6.14
CA LYS A 172 4.11 14.12 5.91
C LYS A 172 3.92 14.41 4.43
N GLY A 173 2.76 14.98 4.08
CA GLY A 173 2.49 15.53 2.75
C GLY A 173 3.07 16.93 2.63
N ARG A 174 3.76 17.22 1.53
CA ARG A 174 4.37 18.54 1.27
C ARG A 174 3.45 19.37 0.38
N ARG A 175 3.03 20.54 0.85
CA ARG A 175 2.20 21.51 0.12
C ARG A 175 2.95 22.81 -0.14
N PRO A 176 2.63 23.54 -1.22
CA PRO A 176 3.07 24.93 -1.35
C PRO A 176 2.66 25.72 -0.10
N ALA A 177 3.54 26.59 0.40
CA ALA A 177 3.23 27.39 1.57
C ALA A 177 1.99 28.26 1.34
N THR A 178 1.17 28.35 2.38
CA THR A 178 -0.05 29.18 2.39
C THR A 178 0.28 30.69 2.42
N GLN A 179 1.49 31.07 2.86
CA GLN A 179 1.93 32.46 2.89
C GLN A 179 2.63 32.87 1.58
N PRO A 180 2.23 33.99 0.93
CA PRO A 180 2.91 34.50 -0.25
C PRO A 180 4.33 34.99 0.10
N ASN A 181 5.29 34.75 -0.81
CA ASN A 181 6.68 35.23 -0.77
C ASN A 181 7.65 34.53 0.18
N VAL A 182 7.34 33.31 0.63
CA VAL A 182 8.34 32.45 1.27
C VAL A 182 8.49 31.19 0.39
N SER A 183 9.71 30.90 -0.05
CA SER A 183 10.06 29.65 -0.76
C SER A 183 10.06 28.46 0.22
N THR A 184 8.99 28.31 1.01
CA THR A 184 8.80 27.27 2.01
C THR A 184 7.64 26.36 1.62
N TYR A 185 7.51 25.26 2.35
CA TYR A 185 6.45 24.30 2.18
C TYR A 185 5.75 24.06 3.51
N ASP A 186 4.45 23.87 3.44
CA ASP A 186 3.67 23.38 4.57
C ASP A 186 3.74 21.85 4.57
N TYR A 187 4.05 21.27 5.74
CA TYR A 187 4.11 19.82 5.92
C TYR A 187 2.89 19.37 6.70
N ILE A 188 1.98 18.65 6.03
CA ILE A 188 0.77 18.09 6.62
C ILE A 188 1.11 16.74 7.23
N ASP A 189 0.89 16.59 8.53
CA ASP A 189 1.03 15.30 9.21
C ASP A 189 0.02 14.28 8.66
N ILE A 190 0.50 13.08 8.35
CA ILE A 190 -0.34 11.99 7.84
C ILE A 190 -0.34 10.84 8.84
N ALA A 191 0.82 10.26 9.09
CA ALA A 191 0.95 9.07 9.93
C ALA A 191 2.34 8.98 10.55
N ALA A 192 2.45 8.24 11.64
CA ALA A 192 3.73 7.90 12.24
C ALA A 192 3.65 6.52 12.91
N CYS A 193 4.77 5.80 12.94
CA CYS A 193 4.88 4.52 13.61
C CYS A 193 6.34 4.22 13.98
N ASN A 194 6.55 3.37 14.99
CA ASN A 194 7.90 2.90 15.32
C ASN A 194 8.38 1.89 14.27
N TYR A 195 9.65 1.51 14.37
CA TYR A 195 10.20 0.46 13.54
C TYR A 195 9.44 -0.87 13.73
N LYS A 196 9.17 -1.56 12.62
CA LYS A 196 8.34 -2.79 12.54
C LYS A 196 6.88 -2.60 12.97
N GLU A 197 6.36 -1.39 12.84
CA GLU A 197 4.94 -1.10 13.09
C GLU A 197 4.26 -0.53 11.85
N ALA A 198 2.92 -0.56 11.89
CA ALA A 198 2.06 0.11 10.94
C ALA A 198 1.12 1.07 11.67
N SER A 199 0.84 2.22 11.07
CA SER A 199 -0.21 3.11 11.56
C SER A 199 -1.61 2.57 11.25
N ALA A 200 -2.62 3.19 11.85
CA ALA A 200 -3.98 3.12 11.32
C ALA A 200 -4.05 3.73 9.90
N TYR A 201 -5.14 3.44 9.18
CA TYR A 201 -5.49 4.21 7.99
C TYR A 201 -5.97 5.60 8.42
N VAL A 202 -5.32 6.63 7.90
CA VAL A 202 -5.63 8.03 8.21
C VAL A 202 -6.22 8.68 6.95
N PRO A 203 -7.36 9.38 7.06
CA PRO A 203 -7.89 10.14 5.93
C PRO A 203 -6.95 11.29 5.58
N TYR A 204 -6.64 11.41 4.29
CA TYR A 204 -5.83 12.49 3.74
C TYR A 204 -6.61 13.22 2.65
N ILE A 205 -6.74 14.53 2.81
CA ILE A 205 -7.48 15.39 1.88
C ILE A 205 -6.60 15.70 0.67
N LEU A 206 -7.07 15.23 -0.48
CA LEU A 206 -6.53 15.51 -1.80
C LEU A 206 -6.90 16.93 -2.23
N TRP A 207 -5.93 17.61 -2.84
CA TRP A 207 -6.07 18.97 -3.30
C TRP A 207 -6.56 18.99 -4.75
N ARG A 208 -7.75 19.54 -4.94
CA ARG A 208 -8.37 19.71 -6.26
C ARG A 208 -7.74 20.79 -7.12
N ASN A 209 -6.85 21.62 -6.55
CA ASN A 209 -6.27 22.79 -7.20
C ASN A 209 -7.29 23.68 -7.95
N GLY A 210 -8.46 23.91 -7.34
CA GLY A 210 -9.53 24.74 -7.91
C GLY A 210 -10.33 24.11 -9.07
N ILE A 211 -10.07 22.84 -9.42
CA ILE A 211 -10.78 22.16 -10.52
C ILE A 211 -12.23 21.87 -10.12
N LYS A 212 -13.18 22.45 -10.87
CA LYS A 212 -14.64 22.31 -10.63
C LYS A 212 -15.17 20.91 -10.94
N VAL A 213 -14.68 20.29 -12.02
CA VAL A 213 -15.00 18.90 -12.40
C VAL A 213 -13.71 18.10 -12.30
N TRP A 214 -13.52 17.45 -11.15
CA TRP A 214 -12.26 16.82 -10.82
C TRP A 214 -12.34 15.30 -11.03
N SER A 215 -11.31 14.73 -11.67
CA SER A 215 -11.21 13.30 -11.99
C SER A 215 -11.13 12.40 -10.75
N GLY A 216 -10.91 12.99 -9.57
CA GLY A 216 -10.70 12.24 -8.34
C GLY A 216 -9.24 11.92 -8.05
N THR A 217 -8.31 12.34 -8.91
CA THR A 217 -6.87 12.08 -8.75
C THR A 217 -6.11 13.37 -8.49
N GLU A 218 -5.30 13.38 -7.43
CA GLU A 218 -4.25 14.37 -7.27
C GLU A 218 -2.93 13.76 -7.77
N SER A 219 -2.24 14.46 -8.67
CA SER A 219 -0.99 13.98 -9.29
C SER A 219 0.18 14.88 -8.92
N GLY A 220 1.39 14.34 -8.96
CA GLY A 220 2.62 15.10 -8.67
C GLY A 220 2.78 15.44 -7.19
N MET A 221 2.16 14.64 -6.32
CA MET A 221 2.25 14.79 -4.88
C MET A 221 3.68 14.55 -4.40
N VAL A 222 4.04 15.24 -3.33
CA VAL A 222 5.36 15.16 -2.70
C VAL A 222 5.20 14.80 -1.23
N PHE A 223 5.99 13.85 -0.76
CA PHE A 223 6.03 13.42 0.63
C PHE A 223 7.42 13.64 1.22
N ALA A 224 7.45 13.84 2.53
CA ALA A 224 8.67 13.98 3.32
C ALA A 224 8.57 13.12 4.58
N LEU A 225 9.74 12.78 5.11
CA LEU A 225 9.89 11.93 6.28
C LEU A 225 10.57 12.73 7.39
N PHE A 226 10.09 12.59 8.61
CA PHE A 226 10.63 13.29 9.78
C PHE A 226 10.93 12.32 10.90
N ASN A 227 11.95 12.63 11.70
CA ASN A 227 12.26 11.90 12.92
C ASN A 227 11.39 12.37 14.10
N GLU A 228 11.57 11.74 15.26
CA GLU A 228 10.85 12.08 16.49
C GLU A 228 11.18 13.48 17.03
N ALA A 229 12.35 14.02 16.72
CA ALA A 229 12.74 15.38 17.08
C ALA A 229 12.10 16.45 16.16
N GLY A 230 11.32 16.04 15.15
CA GLY A 230 10.71 16.96 14.18
C GLY A 230 11.66 17.44 13.09
N GLU A 231 12.82 16.80 12.93
CA GLU A 231 13.78 17.10 11.89
C GLU A 231 13.48 16.27 10.64
N GLN A 232 13.55 16.91 9.47
CA GLN A 232 13.36 16.19 8.21
C GLN A 232 14.53 15.23 7.98
N LEU A 233 14.23 14.00 7.57
CA LEU A 233 15.26 13.06 7.14
C LEU A 233 16.05 13.64 5.96
N THR A 234 17.31 13.27 5.89
CA THR A 234 18.23 13.77 4.86
C THR A 234 18.92 12.61 4.15
N SER A 235 19.34 12.84 2.91
CA SER A 235 20.01 11.84 2.06
C SER A 235 21.11 12.47 1.21
N PHE A 236 22.06 11.66 0.78
CA PHE A 236 22.97 12.05 -0.31
C PHE A 236 22.18 12.03 -1.61
N ALA A 237 22.04 13.17 -2.29
CA ALA A 237 21.19 13.26 -3.48
C ALA A 237 21.82 12.60 -4.73
N THR A 238 23.16 12.55 -4.79
CA THR A 238 23.91 12.05 -5.97
C THR A 238 25.17 11.30 -5.51
N SER A 239 25.76 10.51 -6.42
CA SER A 239 26.95 9.69 -6.15
C SER A 239 28.18 10.48 -5.67
N GLY A 240 28.31 11.75 -6.06
CA GLY A 240 29.39 12.65 -5.63
C GLY A 240 29.06 13.53 -4.43
N ALA A 241 27.84 13.43 -3.87
CA ALA A 241 27.44 14.26 -2.74
C ALA A 241 28.24 13.90 -1.48
N THR A 242 28.85 14.91 -0.85
CA THR A 242 29.56 14.81 0.43
C THR A 242 28.74 15.33 1.61
N VAL A 243 27.62 16.00 1.33
CA VAL A 243 26.69 16.57 2.30
C VAL A 243 25.29 16.05 2.01
N LYS A 244 24.52 15.74 3.07
CA LYS A 244 23.13 15.32 2.94
C LYS A 244 22.22 16.53 2.70
N THR A 245 21.15 16.35 1.93
CA THR A 245 20.10 17.33 1.70
C THR A 245 18.75 16.80 2.20
N PRO A 246 17.76 17.67 2.48
CA PRO A 246 16.42 17.24 2.86
C PRO A 246 15.84 16.23 1.87
N LEU A 247 15.41 15.08 2.39
CA LEU A 247 14.85 13.99 1.61
C LEU A 247 13.37 14.27 1.31
N VAL A 248 13.02 14.21 0.04
CA VAL A 248 11.63 14.22 -0.41
C VAL A 248 11.39 13.15 -1.46
N HIS A 249 10.18 12.62 -1.46
CA HIS A 249 9.72 11.64 -2.42
C HIS A 249 8.65 12.29 -3.30
N THR A 250 8.92 12.38 -4.59
CA THR A 250 8.06 13.06 -5.58
C THR A 250 7.40 12.07 -6.52
N GLY A 251 6.43 12.53 -7.31
CA GLY A 251 5.83 11.75 -8.40
C GLY A 251 4.70 10.81 -7.97
N PHE A 252 4.14 11.01 -6.78
CA PHE A 252 3.00 10.22 -6.33
C PHE A 252 1.71 10.76 -6.92
N SER A 253 0.77 9.86 -7.19
CA SER A 253 -0.59 10.19 -7.58
C SER A 253 -1.55 9.37 -6.74
N MET A 254 -2.55 10.03 -6.16
CA MET A 254 -3.50 9.39 -5.25
C MET A 254 -4.92 9.67 -5.67
N VAL A 255 -5.76 8.65 -5.57
CA VAL A 255 -7.15 8.67 -6.02
C VAL A 255 -8.07 8.71 -4.82
N LYS A 256 -9.14 9.51 -4.91
CA LYS A 256 -10.20 9.56 -3.91
C LYS A 256 -10.82 8.18 -3.67
N GLY A 257 -11.13 7.86 -2.42
CA GLY A 257 -11.71 6.58 -2.02
C GLY A 257 -10.76 5.39 -2.07
N VAL A 258 -9.53 5.56 -2.55
CA VAL A 258 -8.51 4.50 -2.56
C VAL A 258 -7.72 4.52 -1.26
N ASN A 259 -7.42 3.33 -0.77
CA ASN A 259 -6.57 3.07 0.40
C ASN A 259 -5.16 2.77 -0.09
N TYR A 260 -4.18 3.40 0.53
CA TYR A 260 -2.77 3.24 0.23
C TYR A 260 -1.99 2.82 1.46
N ILE A 261 -1.11 1.84 1.30
CA ILE A 261 -0.07 1.53 2.27
C ILE A 261 1.22 2.16 1.78
N PHE A 262 1.68 3.20 2.45
CA PHE A 262 3.04 3.70 2.34
C PHE A 262 3.94 2.82 3.19
N HIS A 263 5.04 2.37 2.62
CA HIS A 263 6.04 1.60 3.35
C HIS A 263 7.41 2.20 3.10
N LEU A 264 8.08 2.54 4.19
CA LEU A 264 9.44 3.05 4.22
C LEU A 264 10.37 1.91 4.57
N ASN A 265 11.40 1.74 3.76
CA ASN A 265 12.42 0.75 4.00
C ASN A 265 13.79 1.22 3.49
N GLY A 266 14.82 0.48 3.88
CA GLY A 266 16.19 0.78 3.59
C GLY A 266 16.95 1.22 4.84
N LYS A 267 18.02 1.96 4.62
CA LYS A 267 18.86 2.53 5.66
C LYS A 267 19.48 3.85 5.25
N GLU A 268 19.80 4.65 6.25
CA GLU A 268 20.75 5.75 6.05
C GLU A 268 22.10 5.24 5.55
N GLY A 269 22.88 6.11 4.91
CA GLY A 269 24.26 5.84 4.54
C GLY A 269 25.22 6.84 5.18
N THR A 270 26.50 6.50 5.17
CA THR A 270 27.60 7.44 5.39
C THR A 270 27.99 8.17 4.11
N ASN A 271 27.55 7.67 2.96
CA ASN A 271 27.67 8.25 1.62
C ASN A 271 26.55 7.71 0.71
N TYR A 272 26.48 8.18 -0.53
CA TYR A 272 25.47 7.75 -1.51
C TYR A 272 25.51 6.24 -1.80
N ALA A 273 26.68 5.62 -1.87
CA ALA A 273 26.81 4.20 -2.20
C ALA A 273 26.32 3.27 -1.08
N THR A 274 26.28 3.76 0.16
CA THR A 274 25.91 2.98 1.33
C THR A 274 24.48 3.24 1.81
N GLN A 275 23.80 4.27 1.29
CA GLN A 275 22.41 4.53 1.62
C GLN A 275 21.45 3.71 0.75
N SER A 276 20.25 3.48 1.27
CA SER A 276 19.08 3.04 0.50
C SER A 276 17.88 3.62 1.18
N ILE A 277 17.16 4.56 0.57
CA ILE A 277 15.95 5.09 1.22
C ILE A 277 14.82 5.02 0.21
N ARG A 278 13.86 4.13 0.48
CA ARG A 278 12.76 3.85 -0.44
C ARG A 278 11.45 4.00 0.30
N LEU A 279 10.67 4.97 -0.15
CA LEU A 279 9.26 5.12 0.18
C LEU A 279 8.47 4.62 -1.02
N SER A 280 7.65 3.60 -0.80
CA SER A 280 6.83 2.96 -1.84
C SER A 280 5.39 2.86 -1.38
N THR A 281 4.49 2.60 -2.32
CA THR A 281 3.04 2.60 -2.07
C THR A 281 2.36 1.41 -2.70
N ILE A 282 1.36 0.87 -2.00
CA ILE A 282 0.46 -0.18 -2.48
C ILE A 282 -0.98 0.34 -2.43
N ALA A 283 -1.71 0.30 -3.54
CA ALA A 283 -3.16 0.53 -3.56
C ALA A 283 -3.89 -0.80 -3.28
N VAL A 284 -4.82 -0.81 -2.31
CA VAL A 284 -5.30 -2.07 -1.70
C VAL A 284 -6.80 -2.35 -1.81
N ASN A 285 -7.61 -1.40 -2.29
CA ASN A 285 -9.03 -1.57 -2.61
C ASN A 285 -9.33 -1.22 -4.08
#